data_AF-A0A9D8P1N8-F1
#
_entry.id   AF-A0A9D8P1N8-F1
#
_cell.length_a   1.000
_cell.length_b   1.000
_cell.length_c   1.000
_cell.angle_alpha   90.00
_cell.angle_beta   90.00
_cell.angle_gamma   90.00
#
_symmetry.space_group_name_H-M   'P 1'
#
loop_
_entity.id
_entity.type
_entity.pdbx_description
1 polymer ?
#
loop_
_entity_poly.entity_id
_entity_poly.type
_entity_poly.pdbx_seq_one_letter_code
_entity_poly.pdbx_strand_id
1 'polypeptide(L)'
;MWHNNAISGKGFGFEEETPLVKGTKCATINGFNLQAGAFVSATNRRHLEELVAYMTRPPLATDRLSVNDHGDLVYTMKRVFSDGTRAILLSPMELTQKLCAMVPPPRAH
;
A
#
# COMPACT_ATOMS: atom_id res chain seq x y z
N MET A 1 13.42 -27.25 18.12
CA MET A 1 14.16 -26.72 16.95
C MET A 1 13.15 -26.43 15.86
N TRP A 2 12.68 -25.18 15.77
CA TRP A 2 11.93 -24.70 14.62
C TRP A 2 12.86 -23.70 13.92
N HIS A 3 13.40 -24.11 12.77
CA HIS A 3 14.14 -23.21 11.91
C HIS A 3 13.10 -22.32 11.22
N ASN A 4 13.01 -21.07 11.63
CA ASN A 4 12.18 -20.06 11.00
C ASN A 4 12.81 -19.71 9.64
N ASN A 5 12.37 -20.40 8.60
CA ASN A 5 12.79 -20.09 7.24
C ASN A 5 12.03 -18.84 6.81
N ALA A 6 12.75 -17.74 6.64
CA ALA A 6 12.24 -16.45 6.20
C ALA A 6 11.40 -16.60 4.93
N ILE A 7 10.12 -16.27 5.03
CA ILE A 7 9.30 -15.94 3.86
C ILE A 7 9.63 -14.49 3.49
N SER A 8 10.86 -14.24 3.02
CA SER A 8 11.20 -12.98 2.37
C SER A 8 10.88 -13.16 0.88
N GLY A 9 9.66 -12.76 0.49
CA GLY A 9 9.37 -12.53 -0.92
C GLY A 9 10.24 -11.37 -1.42
N LYS A 10 10.56 -11.34 -2.72
CA LYS A 10 11.44 -10.34 -3.39
C LYS A 10 11.13 -8.85 -3.14
N GLY A 11 10.09 -8.52 -2.37
CA GLY A 11 9.69 -7.15 -2.02
C GLY A 11 9.92 -6.74 -0.56
N PHE A 12 10.35 -7.65 0.32
CA PHE A 12 10.66 -7.32 1.72
C PHE A 12 12.16 -7.49 1.93
N GLY A 13 12.84 -6.48 2.46
CA GLY A 13 14.30 -6.51 2.62
C GLY A 13 14.78 -7.54 3.65
N PHE A 14 16.04 -7.40 4.07
CA PHE A 14 16.70 -8.35 4.98
C PHE A 14 17.10 -7.67 6.29
N GLU A 15 17.26 -8.46 7.33
CA GLU A 15 17.38 -8.00 8.74
C GLU A 15 18.52 -6.99 8.97
N GLU A 16 19.56 -7.01 8.14
CA GLU A 16 20.73 -6.13 8.19
C GLU A 16 20.73 -5.05 7.08
N GLU A 17 19.60 -4.80 6.42
CA GLU A 17 19.53 -3.77 5.37
C GLU A 17 19.75 -2.38 5.97
N THR A 18 20.74 -1.66 5.44
CA THR A 18 21.02 -0.28 5.86
C THR A 18 20.08 0.70 5.14
N PRO A 19 19.55 1.73 5.82
CA PRO A 19 18.67 2.69 5.16
C PRO A 19 19.36 3.44 4.03
N LEU A 20 18.75 3.44 2.85
CA LEU A 20 19.19 4.23 1.70
C LEU A 20 18.53 5.60 1.73
N VAL A 21 19.30 6.65 2.01
CA VAL A 21 18.82 8.05 1.95
C VAL A 21 18.60 8.47 0.50
N LYS A 22 17.36 8.83 0.15
CA LYS A 22 16.95 9.21 -1.22
C LYS A 22 16.79 10.73 -1.39
N GLY A 23 16.91 11.51 -0.31
CA GLY A 23 16.75 12.96 -0.31
C GLY A 23 16.50 13.53 1.08
N THR A 24 16.24 14.83 1.16
CA THR A 24 15.93 15.50 2.44
C THR A 24 14.68 14.88 3.06
N LYS A 25 14.83 14.25 4.24
CA LYS A 25 13.75 13.55 4.95
C LYS A 25 13.14 12.39 4.13
N CYS A 26 13.91 11.75 3.25
CA CYS A 26 13.50 10.58 2.49
C CYS A 26 14.49 9.42 2.69
N ALA A 27 14.01 8.24 3.06
CA ALA A 27 14.83 7.04 3.15
C ALA A 27 14.05 5.78 2.75
N THR A 28 14.77 4.77 2.30
CA THR A 28 14.22 3.44 1.98
C THR A 28 14.90 2.39 2.84
N ILE A 29 14.15 1.47 3.45
CA ILE A 29 14.67 0.32 4.19
C ILE A 29 13.63 -0.80 4.18
N ASN A 30 14.06 -2.06 4.05
CA ASN A 30 13.19 -3.24 4.14
C ASN A 30 12.03 -3.27 3.14
N GLY A 31 12.22 -2.66 1.96
CA GLY A 31 11.16 -2.49 0.97
C GLY A 31 10.15 -1.37 1.29
N PHE A 32 10.32 -0.65 2.40
CA PHE A 32 9.52 0.51 2.77
C PHE A 32 10.20 1.82 2.34
N ASN A 33 9.39 2.79 1.93
CA ASN A 33 9.84 4.16 1.65
C ASN A 33 9.25 5.11 2.71
N LEU A 34 10.10 5.80 3.46
CA LEU A 34 9.72 6.83 4.41
C LEU A 34 9.92 8.22 3.78
N GLN A 35 8.84 9.00 3.73
CA GLN A 35 8.84 10.38 3.26
C GLN A 35 8.35 11.31 4.39
N ALA A 36 9.27 11.79 5.22
CA ALA A 36 8.96 12.59 6.43
C ALA A 36 8.94 14.11 6.17
N GLY A 37 8.81 14.53 4.91
CA GLY A 37 8.77 15.94 4.51
C GLY A 37 7.43 16.64 4.78
N ALA A 38 6.35 15.89 4.97
CA ALA A 38 5.03 16.44 5.22
C ALA A 38 4.93 17.03 6.64
N PHE A 39 4.54 18.30 6.74
CA PHE A 39 4.31 19.00 8.00
C PHE A 39 3.11 19.93 7.85
N VAL A 40 2.23 19.94 8.85
CA VAL A 40 1.05 20.81 8.89
C VAL A 40 1.14 21.68 10.14
N SER A 41 1.25 23.00 9.95
CA SER A 41 1.18 23.96 11.05
C SER A 41 -0.19 23.93 11.72
N ALA A 42 -0.24 24.11 13.05
CA ALA A 42 -1.47 24.16 13.83
C ALA A 42 -2.47 25.24 13.34
N THR A 43 -1.97 26.33 12.76
CA THR A 43 -2.80 27.43 12.25
C THR A 43 -3.30 27.20 10.81
N ASN A 44 -2.76 26.20 10.10
CA ASN A 44 -3.14 25.93 8.71
C ASN A 44 -4.29 24.90 8.64
N ARG A 45 -5.50 25.38 8.96
CA ARG A 45 -6.72 24.55 9.00
C ARG A 45 -7.02 23.85 7.67
N ARG A 46 -6.83 24.55 6.54
CA ARG A 46 -7.05 23.99 5.21
C ARG A 46 -6.16 22.77 4.92
N HIS A 47 -4.87 22.87 5.21
CA HIS A 47 -3.95 21.74 4.97
C HIS A 47 -4.25 20.58 5.94
N LEU A 48 -4.65 20.86 7.18
CA LEU A 48 -5.09 19.81 8.10
C LEU A 48 -6.33 19.07 7.57
N GLU A 49 -7.31 19.80 7.03
CA GLU A 49 -8.49 19.20 6.39
C GLU A 49 -8.11 18.33 5.19
N GLU A 50 -7.15 18.77 4.35
CA GLU A 50 -6.62 17.97 3.24
C GLU A 50 -5.96 16.67 3.73
N LEU A 51 -5.18 16.74 4.81
CA LEU A 51 -4.54 15.56 5.42
C LEU A 51 -5.58 14.59 6.01
N VAL A 52 -6.57 15.11 6.73
CA VAL A 52 -7.66 14.29 7.29
C VAL A 52 -8.47 13.64 6.16
N ALA A 53 -8.85 14.40 5.15
CA ALA A 53 -9.55 13.89 3.98
C ALA A 53 -8.74 12.82 3.23
N TYR A 54 -7.41 12.95 3.21
CA TYR A 54 -6.51 11.93 2.67
C TYR A 54 -6.52 10.65 3.49
N MET A 55 -6.40 10.74 4.83
CA MET A 55 -6.43 9.59 5.73
C MET A 55 -7.75 8.83 5.70
N THR A 56 -8.86 9.51 5.44
CA THR A 56 -10.20 8.90 5.36
C THR A 56 -10.55 8.32 3.99
N ARG A 57 -9.64 8.38 3.01
CA ARG A 57 -9.92 7.78 1.69
C ARG A 57 -10.06 6.27 1.81
N PRO A 58 -11.01 5.65 1.09
CA PRO A 58 -11.07 4.21 1.01
C PRO A 58 -9.77 3.65 0.39
N PRO A 59 -9.37 2.42 0.76
CA PRO A 59 -8.16 1.80 0.21
C PRO A 59 -8.25 1.54 -1.30
N LEU A 60 -9.46 1.58 -1.87
CA LEU A 60 -9.75 1.34 -3.27
C LEU A 60 -10.64 2.44 -3.83
N ALA A 61 -10.40 2.81 -5.09
CA ALA A 61 -11.28 3.68 -5.86
C ALA A 61 -12.46 2.85 -6.42
N THR A 62 -13.64 2.99 -5.82
CA THR A 62 -14.84 2.19 -6.17
C THR A 62 -15.28 2.39 -7.61
N ASP A 63 -15.09 3.59 -8.15
CA ASP A 63 -15.30 3.99 -9.54
C ASP A 63 -14.44 3.21 -10.55
N ARG A 64 -13.38 2.52 -10.09
CA ARG A 64 -12.51 1.68 -10.92
C ARG A 64 -12.72 0.18 -10.70
N LEU A 65 -13.70 -0.20 -9.87
CA LEU A 65 -14.05 -1.58 -9.55
C LEU A 65 -15.38 -1.94 -10.22
N SER A 66 -15.40 -2.98 -11.05
CA SER A 66 -16.61 -3.51 -11.66
C SER A 66 -16.69 -5.03 -11.53
N VAL A 67 -17.85 -5.61 -11.84
CA VAL A 67 -18.05 -7.07 -11.89
C VAL A 67 -18.14 -7.48 -13.37
N ASN A 68 -17.50 -8.58 -13.77
CA ASN A 68 -17.65 -9.14 -15.11
C ASN A 68 -18.81 -10.15 -15.18
N ASP A 69 -19.05 -10.71 -16.37
CA ASP A 69 -20.14 -11.67 -16.61
C ASP A 69 -19.97 -12.99 -15.84
N HIS A 70 -18.76 -13.29 -15.35
CA HIS A 70 -18.45 -14.48 -14.55
C HIS A 70 -18.58 -14.23 -13.03
N GLY A 71 -18.89 -13.00 -12.61
CA GLY A 71 -18.98 -12.63 -11.20
C GLY A 71 -17.66 -12.24 -10.54
N ASP A 72 -16.57 -12.18 -11.31
CA ASP A 72 -15.27 -11.72 -10.83
C ASP A 72 -15.18 -10.19 -10.84
N LEU A 73 -14.37 -9.67 -9.93
CA LEU A 73 -14.09 -8.26 -9.78
C LEU A 73 -12.95 -7.84 -10.71
N VAL A 74 -13.21 -6.84 -11.55
CA VAL A 74 -12.24 -6.19 -12.42
C VAL A 74 -11.87 -4.84 -11.80
N TYR A 75 -10.62 -4.71 -11.35
CA TYR A 75 -10.08 -3.44 -10.87
C TYR A 75 -9.18 -2.81 -11.93
N THR A 76 -9.68 -1.77 -12.60
CA THR A 76 -8.95 -1.09 -13.68
C THR A 76 -7.86 -0.20 -13.09
N MET A 77 -6.64 -0.27 -13.61
CA MET A 77 -5.48 0.48 -13.13
C MET A 77 -5.52 1.95 -13.58
N LYS A 78 -5.06 2.88 -12.73
CA LYS A 78 -4.99 4.31 -13.08
C LYS A 78 -3.99 4.55 -14.22
N ARG A 79 -2.93 3.75 -14.28
CA ARG A 79 -1.92 3.76 -15.33
C ARG A 79 -1.67 2.32 -15.77
N VAL A 80 -1.45 2.15 -17.06
CA VAL A 80 -1.02 0.87 -17.63
C VAL A 80 0.41 0.58 -17.14
N PHE A 81 0.66 -0.65 -16.73
CA PHE A 81 2.00 -1.10 -16.36
C PHE A 81 2.91 -1.23 -17.59
N SER A 82 4.23 -1.28 -17.36
CA SER A 82 5.22 -1.37 -18.43
C SER A 82 5.09 -2.64 -19.28
N ASP A 83 4.46 -3.68 -18.75
CA ASP A 83 4.14 -4.93 -19.44
C ASP A 83 2.79 -4.88 -20.19
N GLY A 84 2.09 -3.75 -20.15
CA GLY A 84 0.78 -3.59 -20.76
C GLY A 84 -0.41 -3.94 -19.86
N THR A 85 -0.18 -4.36 -18.61
CA THR A 85 -1.27 -4.71 -17.68
C THR A 85 -2.14 -3.48 -17.38
N ARG A 86 -3.46 -3.61 -17.58
CA ARG A 86 -4.44 -2.50 -17.44
C ARG A 86 -5.43 -2.70 -16.30
N ALA A 87 -5.61 -3.93 -15.83
CA ALA A 87 -6.58 -4.28 -14.80
C ALA A 87 -6.10 -5.51 -14.03
N ILE A 88 -6.65 -5.67 -12.82
CA ILE A 88 -6.47 -6.86 -11.98
C ILE A 88 -7.82 -7.56 -11.91
N LEU A 89 -7.84 -8.87 -12.15
CA LEU A 89 -9.01 -9.73 -11.94
C LEU A 89 -8.89 -10.42 -10.59
N LEU A 90 -9.97 -10.40 -9.80
CA LEU A 90 -10.02 -11.01 -8.47
C LEU A 90 -11.39 -11.63 -8.28
N SER A 91 -11.46 -12.81 -7.68
CA SER A 91 -12.71 -13.26 -7.07
C SER A 91 -13.09 -12.32 -5.90
N PRO A 92 -14.38 -12.25 -5.52
CA PRO A 92 -14.80 -11.49 -4.34
C PRO A 92 -14.06 -11.88 -3.05
N MET A 93 -13.70 -13.15 -2.91
CA MET A 93 -12.96 -13.65 -1.74
C MET A 93 -11.50 -13.18 -1.74
N GLU A 94 -10.82 -13.22 -2.88
CA GLU A 94 -9.43 -12.75 -2.98
C GLU A 94 -9.31 -11.25 -2.66
N LEU A 95 -10.28 -10.45 -3.08
CA LEU A 95 -10.31 -9.04 -2.70
C LEU A 95 -10.37 -8.89 -1.17
N THR A 96 -11.28 -9.62 -0.52
CA THR A 96 -11.45 -9.59 0.93
C THR A 96 -10.17 -10.02 1.64
N GLN A 97 -9.52 -11.09 1.19
CA GLN A 97 -8.25 -11.56 1.74
C GLN A 97 -7.14 -10.50 1.64
N LYS A 98 -7.00 -9.85 0.47
CA LYS A 98 -6.00 -8.78 0.28
C LYS A 98 -6.28 -7.56 1.14
N LEU A 99 -7.55 -7.19 1.33
CA LEU A 99 -7.94 -6.12 2.25
C LEU A 99 -7.59 -6.46 3.70
N CYS A 100 -7.93 -7.68 4.15
CA CYS A 100 -7.60 -8.16 5.49
C CYS A 100 -6.08 -8.17 5.74
N ALA A 101 -5.28 -8.56 4.74
CA ALA A 101 -3.82 -8.59 4.86
C ALA A 101 -3.16 -7.21 5.07
N MET A 102 -3.86 -6.12 4.75
CA MET A 102 -3.36 -4.75 5.00
C MET A 102 -3.53 -4.31 6.46
N VAL A 103 -4.37 -5.01 7.24
CA VAL A 103 -4.56 -4.69 8.66
C VAL A 103 -3.49 -5.43 9.46
N PRO A 104 -2.52 -4.72 10.06
CA PRO A 104 -1.49 -5.39 10.85
C PRO A 104 -2.12 -6.10 12.06
N PRO A 105 -1.60 -7.26 12.46
CA PRO A 105 -2.07 -7.92 13.65
C PRO A 105 -1.88 -7.00 14.86
N PRO A 106 -2.81 -7.00 15.82
CA PRO A 106 -2.74 -6.13 16.97
C PRO A 106 -1.43 -6.36 17.73
N ARG A 107 -0.73 -5.27 18.06
CA ARG A 107 0.55 -5.24 18.81
C ARG A 107 1.77 -5.76 18.03
N ALA A 108 1.67 -5.95 16.72
CA ALA A 108 2.86 -6.03 15.88
C ALA A 108 3.30 -4.61 15.54
N HIS A 109 4.43 -4.19 16.10
CA HIS A 109 5.13 -2.96 15.74
C HIS A 109 6.44 -3.33 15.03
#